data_AF-K9GFH3-F1
#
_entry.id   AF-K9GFH3-F1
#
_cell.length_a   1.000
_cell.length_b   1.000
_cell.length_c   1.000
_cell.angle_alpha   90.00
_cell.angle_beta   90.00
_cell.angle_gamma   90.00
#
_symmetry.space_group_name_H-M   'P 1'
#
loop_
_entity.id
_entity.type
_entity.pdbx_description
1 polymer ?
#
loop_
_entity_poly.entity_id
_entity_poly.type
_entity_poly.pdbx_seq_one_letter_code
_entity_poly.pdbx_strand_id
1 'polypeptide(L)'
;MVIPPYWLTDKGVDEIIPEEYDAIRRIFMETLVNEEEKPVCDNLIKHDHESTALRLSEIMNKTWDSGAFWYTIGISSPSGLFNIFNHHIKPLFCAKDYDEDFGVVMPFFFDKNVGAIAARKLADKEKYDEDLQRAFNYHAKEE
;
A
#
# COMPACT_ATOMS: atom_id res chain seq x y z
N MET A 1 3.84 10.11 -6.63
CA MET A 1 4.74 10.76 -5.64
C MET A 1 6.17 10.35 -5.94
N VAL A 2 7.15 11.18 -5.59
CA VAL A 2 8.55 10.77 -5.67
C VAL A 2 8.86 9.91 -4.44
N ILE A 3 9.26 8.67 -4.70
CA ILE A 3 9.61 7.68 -3.67
C ILE A 3 11.04 7.19 -3.89
N PRO A 4 11.72 6.75 -2.82
CA PRO A 4 12.88 5.88 -2.95
C PRO A 4 12.54 4.66 -3.86
N PRO A 5 13.48 4.18 -4.69
CA PRO A 5 13.22 3.03 -5.55
C PRO A 5 12.90 1.77 -4.75
N TYR A 6 11.76 1.12 -5.00
CA TYR A 6 11.33 -0.05 -4.21
C TYR A 6 12.20 -1.29 -4.42
N TRP A 7 12.87 -1.39 -5.57
CA TRP A 7 13.67 -2.56 -5.98
C TRP A 7 15.08 -2.61 -5.35
N LEU A 8 15.41 -1.72 -4.41
CA LEU A 8 16.74 -1.68 -3.77
C LEU A 8 17.13 -2.97 -3.06
N THR A 9 16.16 -3.77 -2.61
CA THR A 9 16.38 -5.05 -1.91
C THR A 9 16.11 -6.27 -2.79
N ASP A 10 15.81 -6.10 -4.09
CA ASP A 10 15.40 -7.18 -5.00
C ASP A 10 14.21 -8.03 -4.47
N LYS A 11 13.32 -7.37 -3.72
CA LYS A 11 12.10 -7.98 -3.18
C LYS A 11 10.88 -7.55 -3.97
N GLY A 12 9.85 -8.39 -3.97
CA GLY A 12 8.51 -7.97 -4.37
C GLY A 12 8.06 -6.79 -3.50
N VAL A 13 7.17 -5.94 -4.05
CA VAL A 13 6.65 -4.75 -3.34
C VAL A 13 5.94 -5.08 -2.04
N ASP A 14 5.39 -6.29 -1.94
CA ASP A 14 4.71 -6.86 -0.79
C ASP A 14 5.63 -7.67 0.13
N GLU A 15 6.88 -7.88 -0.26
CA GLU A 15 7.88 -8.65 0.49
C GLU A 15 8.98 -7.75 1.07
N ILE A 16 8.79 -6.43 1.03
CA ILE A 16 9.77 -5.47 1.54
C ILE A 16 9.81 -5.56 3.07
N ILE A 17 10.97 -5.95 3.59
CA ILE A 17 11.28 -5.91 5.02
C ILE A 17 11.80 -4.49 5.33
N PRO A 18 11.09 -3.67 6.16
CA PRO A 18 11.43 -2.27 6.36
C PRO A 18 12.85 -2.05 6.88
N GLU A 19 13.34 -2.92 7.76
CA GLU A 19 14.66 -2.80 8.38
C GLU A 19 15.79 -3.04 7.37
N GLU A 20 15.65 -4.06 6.52
CA GLU A 20 16.61 -4.37 5.46
C GLU A 20 16.60 -3.28 4.38
N TYR A 21 15.40 -2.83 4.02
CA TYR A 21 15.23 -1.78 3.02
C TYR A 21 15.78 -0.45 3.49
N ASP A 22 15.53 -0.06 4.75
CA ASP A 22 16.01 1.21 5.30
C ASP A 22 17.54 1.31 5.30
N ALA A 23 18.23 0.20 5.61
CA ALA A 23 19.69 0.17 5.59
C ALA A 23 20.26 0.51 4.21
N ILE A 24 19.74 -0.10 3.14
CA ILE A 24 20.20 0.14 1.77
C ILE A 24 19.73 1.52 1.28
N ARG A 25 18.48 1.88 1.59
CA ARG A 25 17.89 3.17 1.26
C ARG A 25 18.72 4.32 1.79
N ARG A 26 19.21 4.25 3.04
CA ARG A 26 20.04 5.31 3.64
C ARG A 26 21.36 5.51 2.90
N ILE A 27 22.02 4.42 2.47
CA ILE A 27 23.25 4.49 1.65
C ILE A 27 22.95 5.17 0.29
N PHE A 28 21.84 4.79 -0.33
CA PHE A 28 21.40 5.42 -1.58
C PHE A 28 21.11 6.91 -1.39
N MET A 29 20.42 7.29 -0.31
CA MET A 29 20.10 8.69 -0.01
C MET A 29 21.35 9.52 0.30
N GLU A 30 22.32 8.97 1.03
CA GLU A 30 23.60 9.62 1.28
C GLU A 30 24.36 9.87 -0.03
N THR A 31 24.38 8.88 -0.92
CA THR A 31 24.97 9.03 -2.25
C THR A 31 24.25 10.09 -3.08
N LEU A 32 22.91 10.13 -3.00
CA LEU A 32 22.09 11.11 -3.71
C LEU A 32 22.34 12.54 -3.19
N VAL A 33 22.43 12.74 -1.87
CA VAL A 33 22.78 14.04 -1.27
C VAL A 33 24.16 14.48 -1.76
N ASN A 34 25.15 13.60 -1.72
CA ASN A 34 26.49 13.91 -2.20
C ASN A 34 26.51 14.28 -3.69
N GLU A 35 25.64 13.68 -4.51
CA GLU A 35 25.50 14.02 -5.94
C GLU A 35 24.79 15.36 -6.14
N GLU A 36 23.75 15.66 -5.35
CA GLU A 36 23.03 16.93 -5.38
C GLU A 36 23.88 18.11 -4.91
N GLU A 37 24.86 17.87 -4.02
CA GLU A 37 25.78 18.89 -3.52
C GLU A 37 27.01 19.10 -4.42
N LYS A 38 27.26 18.20 -5.38
CA LYS A 38 28.28 18.46 -6.40
C LYS A 38 27.87 19.68 -7.20
N PRO A 39 28.77 20.67 -7.39
CA PRO A 39 28.49 21.76 -8.29
C PRO A 39 28.33 21.16 -9.68
N VAL A 40 27.10 21.11 -10.18
CA VAL A 40 26.84 20.84 -11.59
C VAL A 40 27.57 21.95 -12.34
N CYS A 41 28.67 21.60 -12.99
CA CYS A 41 29.37 22.49 -13.90
C CYS A 41 28.37 23.01 -14.92
N ASP A 42 28.08 24.30 -14.82
CA ASP A 42 27.43 25.20 -15.76
C ASP A 42 26.35 24.65 -16.72
N ASN A 43 25.23 25.38 -16.70
CA ASN A 43 24.14 25.36 -17.68
C ASN A 43 23.04 24.33 -17.38
N LEU A 44 22.09 24.73 -16.55
CA LEU A 44 20.72 24.94 -17.00
C LEU A 44 19.97 25.67 -15.87
N ILE A 45 19.47 26.86 -16.20
CA ILE A 45 18.46 27.59 -15.45
C ILE A 45 19.00 28.42 -14.27
N LYS A 46 19.53 29.60 -14.60
CA LYS A 46 19.34 30.80 -13.77
C LYS A 46 17.84 31.16 -13.84
N HIS A 47 17.01 30.51 -13.03
CA HIS A 47 15.70 31.09 -12.72
C HIS A 47 15.86 31.94 -11.47
N ASP A 48 15.77 33.23 -11.75
CA ASP A 48 15.48 34.32 -10.83
C ASP A 48 14.21 33.99 -10.02
N HIS A 49 14.37 33.36 -8.86
CA HIS A 49 13.55 33.60 -7.67
C HIS A 49 14.03 32.72 -6.52
N GLU A 50 13.96 33.32 -5.33
CA GLU A 50 13.97 32.80 -3.96
C GLU A 50 13.16 31.49 -3.76
N SER A 51 13.56 30.41 -4.41
CA SER A 51 13.04 29.07 -4.25
C SER A 51 14.23 28.17 -4.00
N THR A 52 14.49 27.86 -2.73
CA THR A 52 15.28 26.69 -2.33
C THR A 52 14.91 25.54 -3.25
N ALA A 53 15.81 25.19 -4.18
CA ALA A 53 15.57 24.11 -5.12
C ALA A 53 15.25 22.86 -4.28
N LEU A 54 14.03 22.35 -4.41
CA LEU A 54 13.58 21.20 -3.62
C LEU A 54 14.51 20.03 -3.92
N ARG A 55 15.29 19.62 -2.93
CA ARG A 55 16.22 18.49 -3.07
C ARG A 55 15.42 17.21 -3.19
N LEU A 56 15.75 16.39 -4.18
CA LEU A 56 15.09 15.11 -4.41
C LEU A 56 15.27 14.18 -3.21
N SER A 57 16.47 14.19 -2.62
CA SER A 57 16.79 13.47 -1.40
C SER A 57 15.86 13.83 -0.23
N GLU A 58 15.55 15.11 -0.05
CA GLU A 58 14.67 15.60 1.00
C GLU A 58 13.22 15.12 0.78
N ILE A 59 12.72 15.23 -0.46
CA ILE A 59 11.39 14.73 -0.81
C ILE A 59 11.29 13.23 -0.58
N MET A 60 12.27 12.45 -1.05
CA MET A 60 12.26 11.00 -0.92
C MET A 60 12.34 10.54 0.55
N ASN A 61 13.16 11.19 1.38
CA ASN A 61 13.22 10.94 2.82
C ASN A 61 11.88 11.26 3.50
N LYS A 62 11.30 12.43 3.20
CA LYS A 62 9.98 12.80 3.73
C LYS A 62 8.89 11.80 3.34
N THR A 63 8.93 11.27 2.12
CA THR A 63 7.98 10.26 1.67
C THR A 63 8.13 8.92 2.42
N TRP A 64 9.35 8.56 2.81
CA TRP A 64 9.60 7.40 3.68
C TRP A 64 9.11 7.65 5.11
N ASP A 65 9.51 8.76 5.73
CA ASP A 65 9.21 9.08 7.12
C ASP A 65 7.70 9.24 7.38
N SER A 66 6.96 9.77 6.40
CA SER A 66 5.50 9.90 6.49
C SER A 66 4.74 8.60 6.21
N GLY A 67 5.41 7.54 5.77
CA GLY A 67 4.76 6.30 5.31
C GLY A 67 4.05 6.41 3.96
N ALA A 68 4.10 7.57 3.28
CA ALA A 68 3.54 7.78 1.94
C ALA A 68 4.20 6.88 0.87
N PHE A 69 5.39 6.38 1.15
CA PHE A 69 6.04 5.30 0.40
C PHE A 69 5.11 4.10 0.21
N TRP A 70 4.54 3.58 1.30
CA TRP A 70 3.69 2.38 1.30
C TRP A 70 2.41 2.57 0.48
N TYR A 71 1.79 3.75 0.58
CA TYR A 71 0.64 4.10 -0.24
C TYR A 71 0.98 4.13 -1.72
N THR A 72 2.12 4.74 -2.08
CA THR A 72 2.53 4.87 -3.48
C THR A 72 2.81 3.50 -4.10
N ILE A 73 3.53 2.61 -3.39
CA ILE A 73 3.82 1.27 -3.91
C ILE A 73 2.56 0.38 -3.92
N GLY A 74 1.68 0.50 -2.93
CA GLY A 74 0.43 -0.25 -2.86
C GLY A 74 -0.53 0.09 -4.00
N ILE A 75 -0.65 1.37 -4.36
CA ILE A 75 -1.46 1.79 -5.52
C ILE A 75 -0.82 1.31 -6.84
N SER A 76 0.51 1.25 -6.90
CA SER A 76 1.23 0.80 -8.11
C SER A 76 1.13 -0.70 -8.35
N SER A 77 0.86 -1.49 -7.31
CA SER A 77 0.72 -2.95 -7.38
C SER A 77 -0.55 -3.42 -6.69
N PRO A 78 -1.66 -3.57 -7.44
CA PRO A 78 -2.91 -4.06 -6.88
C PRO A 78 -2.80 -5.43 -6.21
N SER A 79 -1.90 -6.30 -6.69
CA SER A 79 -1.67 -7.62 -6.09
C SER A 79 -1.01 -7.54 -4.72
N GLY A 80 -0.07 -6.61 -4.54
CA GLY A 80 0.63 -6.42 -3.27
C GLY A 80 -0.12 -5.56 -2.26
N LEU A 81 -1.12 -4.80 -2.70
CA LEU A 81 -1.84 -3.81 -1.89
C LEU A 81 -2.36 -4.37 -0.57
N PHE A 82 -2.96 -5.57 -0.58
CA PHE A 82 -3.50 -6.17 0.64
C PHE A 82 -2.41 -6.47 1.67
N ASN A 83 -1.28 -7.00 1.23
CA ASN A 83 -0.18 -7.31 2.12
C ASN A 83 0.45 -6.03 2.68
N ILE A 84 0.68 -5.04 1.81
CA ILE A 84 1.21 -3.73 2.17
C ILE A 84 0.27 -3.02 3.15
N PHE A 85 -1.03 -3.10 2.91
CA PHE A 85 -2.01 -2.49 3.79
C PHE A 85 -1.94 -3.08 5.20
N ASN A 86 -1.98 -4.41 5.31
CA ASN A 86 -2.01 -5.08 6.60
C ASN A 86 -0.70 -4.92 7.38
N HIS A 87 0.45 -4.99 6.71
CA HIS A 87 1.77 -5.00 7.37
C HIS A 87 2.38 -3.61 7.55
N HIS A 88 2.05 -2.64 6.70
CA HIS A 88 2.75 -1.35 6.67
C HIS A 88 1.84 -0.14 6.80
N ILE A 89 0.63 -0.16 6.23
CA ILE A 89 -0.28 1.02 6.29
C ILE A 89 -1.12 1.00 7.56
N LYS A 90 -1.82 -0.11 7.83
CA LYS A 90 -2.72 -0.27 8.98
C LYS A 90 -2.02 0.01 10.32
N PRO A 91 -0.77 -0.47 10.57
CA PRO A 91 -0.07 -0.17 11.82
C PRO A 91 0.22 1.31 12.07
N LEU A 92 0.16 2.17 11.03
CA LEU A 92 0.33 3.62 11.18
C LEU A 92 -0.88 4.29 11.86
N PHE A 93 -2.06 3.66 11.81
CA PHE A 93 -3.32 4.23 12.32
C PHE A 93 -3.92 3.42 13.46
N CYS A 94 -3.68 2.10 13.49
CA CYS A 94 -4.25 1.19 14.47
C CYS A 94 -3.13 0.46 15.20
N ALA A 95 -3.11 0.54 16.53
CA ALA A 95 -2.24 -0.32 17.32
C ALA A 95 -2.66 -1.79 17.13
N LYS A 96 -1.70 -2.71 17.23
CA LYS A 96 -1.89 -4.15 16.96
C LYS A 96 -3.04 -4.79 17.74
N ASP A 97 -3.41 -4.21 18.89
CA ASP A 97 -4.44 -4.74 19.78
C ASP A 97 -5.88 -4.43 19.30
N TYR A 98 -6.07 -3.57 18.29
CA TYR A 98 -7.39 -3.16 17.77
C TYR A 98 -7.79 -3.89 16.48
N ASP A 99 -7.27 -5.09 16.25
CA ASP A 99 -7.51 -5.82 15.00
C ASP A 99 -9.00 -6.15 14.78
N GLU A 100 -9.68 -6.56 15.85
CA GLU A 100 -11.12 -6.88 15.83
C GLU A 100 -11.98 -5.63 15.57
N ASP A 101 -11.65 -4.51 16.22
CA ASP A 101 -12.38 -3.25 16.07
C ASP A 101 -12.23 -2.65 14.67
N PHE A 102 -11.05 -2.82 14.05
CA PHE A 102 -10.82 -2.35 12.69
C PHE A 102 -11.75 -3.03 11.69
N GLY A 103 -11.96 -4.34 11.82
CA GLY A 103 -12.88 -5.10 10.96
C GLY A 103 -14.34 -4.63 11.04
N VAL A 104 -14.75 -4.08 12.18
CA VAL A 104 -16.10 -3.51 12.38
C VAL A 104 -16.26 -2.19 11.66
N VAL A 105 -15.24 -1.34 11.67
CA VAL A 105 -15.30 0.02 11.09
C VAL A 105 -15.00 0.02 9.58
N MET A 106 -14.08 -0.85 9.14
CA MET A 106 -13.55 -0.87 7.77
C MET A 106 -14.63 -0.88 6.67
N PRO A 107 -15.71 -1.69 6.76
CA PRO A 107 -16.75 -1.72 5.73
C PRO A 107 -17.43 -0.37 5.47
N PHE A 108 -17.54 0.48 6.51
CA PHE A 108 -18.20 1.79 6.40
C PHE A 108 -17.39 2.81 5.59
N PHE A 109 -16.11 2.54 5.32
CA PHE A 109 -15.31 3.33 4.38
C PHE A 109 -15.60 3.00 2.90
N PHE A 110 -16.22 1.84 2.62
CA PHE A 110 -16.51 1.38 1.26
C PHE A 110 -17.94 1.69 0.82
N ASP A 111 -18.91 1.64 1.74
CA ASP A 111 -20.30 2.00 1.46
C ASP A 111 -21.00 2.53 2.73
N LYS A 112 -22.04 3.35 2.55
CA LYS A 112 -22.88 3.85 3.65
C LYS A 112 -23.90 2.80 4.12
N ASN A 113 -24.29 1.85 3.25
CA ASN A 113 -25.34 0.88 3.51
C ASN A 113 -24.82 -0.55 3.69
N VAL A 114 -23.65 -0.71 4.32
CA VAL A 114 -22.99 -2.01 4.53
C VAL A 114 -23.95 -3.05 5.11
N GLY A 115 -24.73 -2.70 6.13
CA GLY A 115 -25.67 -3.63 6.77
C GLY A 115 -26.70 -4.21 5.80
N ALA A 116 -27.24 -3.38 4.90
CA ALA A 116 -28.19 -3.83 3.89
C ALA A 116 -27.51 -4.70 2.80
N ILE A 117 -26.25 -4.41 2.47
CA ILE A 117 -25.46 -5.24 1.56
C ILE A 117 -25.18 -6.61 2.20
N ALA A 118 -24.75 -6.63 3.45
CA ALA A 118 -24.48 -7.85 4.20
C ALA A 118 -25.74 -8.73 4.34
N ALA A 119 -26.88 -8.15 4.72
CA ALA A 119 -28.14 -8.88 4.84
C ALA A 119 -28.58 -9.51 3.51
N ARG A 120 -28.47 -8.76 2.40
CA ARG A 120 -28.77 -9.27 1.06
C ARG A 120 -27.82 -10.39 0.65
N LYS A 121 -26.51 -10.26 0.91
CA LYS A 121 -25.52 -11.30 0.63
C LYS A 121 -25.76 -12.58 1.43
N LEU A 122 -26.25 -12.46 2.67
CA LEU A 122 -26.63 -13.61 3.48
C LEU A 122 -27.83 -14.35 2.88
N ALA A 123 -28.87 -13.62 2.47
CA ALA A 123 -30.02 -14.20 1.78
C ALA A 123 -29.65 -14.83 0.43
N ASP A 124 -28.78 -14.18 -0.36
CA ASP A 124 -28.26 -14.73 -1.62
C ASP A 124 -27.49 -16.04 -1.37
N LYS A 125 -26.71 -16.12 -0.28
CA LYS A 125 -25.98 -17.33 0.12
C LYS A 125 -26.93 -18.46 0.51
N GLU A 126 -27.94 -18.20 1.34
CA GLU A 126 -28.93 -19.23 1.73
C GLU A 126 -29.60 -19.84 0.50
N LYS A 127 -30.03 -18.98 -0.44
CA LYS A 127 -30.61 -19.44 -1.70
C LYS A 127 -29.61 -20.23 -2.55
N TYR A 128 -28.36 -19.77 -2.64
CA TYR A 128 -27.31 -20.48 -3.36
C TYR A 128 -27.05 -21.86 -2.76
N ASP A 129 -26.97 -21.98 -1.44
CA ASP A 129 -26.73 -23.25 -0.74
C ASP A 129 -27.89 -24.23 -0.99
N GLU A 130 -29.15 -23.76 -1.02
CA GLU A 130 -30.30 -24.58 -1.42
C GLU A 130 -30.22 -25.06 -2.87
N ASP A 131 -29.91 -24.15 -3.81
CA ASP A 131 -29.82 -24.47 -5.23
C ASP A 131 -28.67 -25.45 -5.49
N LEU A 132 -27.54 -25.28 -4.79
CA LEU A 132 -26.39 -26.16 -4.81
C LEU A 132 -26.77 -27.57 -4.33
N GLN A 133 -27.46 -27.65 -3.19
CA GLN A 133 -27.92 -28.92 -2.64
C GLN A 133 -28.90 -29.62 -3.60
N ARG A 134 -29.81 -28.88 -4.25
CA ARG A 134 -30.71 -29.44 -5.27
C ARG A 134 -29.95 -29.99 -6.48
N ALA A 135 -28.96 -29.25 -6.98
CA ALA A 135 -28.18 -29.66 -8.15
C ALA A 135 -27.40 -30.97 -7.89
N PHE A 136 -26.74 -31.09 -6.73
CA PHE A 136 -25.95 -32.28 -6.40
C PHE A 136 -26.81 -33.48 -5.96
N ASN A 137 -27.95 -33.26 -5.30
CA ASN A 137 -28.87 -34.34 -4.95
C ASN A 137 -29.64 -34.90 -6.15
N TYR A 138 -29.81 -34.11 -7.23
CA TYR A 138 -30.37 -34.61 -8.49
C TYR A 138 -29.38 -35.54 -9.20
N HIS A 139 -28.09 -35.20 -9.22
CA HIS A 139 -27.05 -36.02 -9.85
C HIS A 139 -26.81 -37.37 -9.15
N ALA A 140 -26.99 -37.44 -7.82
CA ALA A 140 -26.83 -38.69 -7.06
C ALA A 140 -28.03 -39.67 -7.18
N LYS A 141 -29.12 -39.27 -7.86
CA LYS A 141 -30.30 -40.12 -8.11
C LYS A 141 -30.36 -40.67 -9.55
N GLU A 142 -29.48 -40.21 -10.44
CA GLU A 142 -29.40 -40.65 -11.84
C GLU A 142 -28.26 -41.66 -12.11
N GLU A 143 -27.42 -41.97 -11.11
CA GLU A 143 -26.52 -43.14 -11.08
C GLU A 143 -27.15 -44.31 -10.30
#